data_AF-A0A0E3YFR2-F1
#
_entry.id   AF-A0A0E3YFR2-F1
#
_cell.length_a   1.000
_cell.length_b   1.000
_cell.length_c   1.000
_cell.angle_alpha   90.00
_cell.angle_beta   90.00
_cell.angle_gamma   90.00
#
_symmetry.space_group_name_H-M   'P 1'
#
loop_
_entity.id
_entity.type
_entity.pdbx_description
1 polymer ?
#
loop_
_entity_poly.entity_id
_entity_poly.type
_entity_poly.pdbx_seq_one_letter_code
_entity_poly.pdbx_strand_id
1 'polypeptide(L)'
;MLFPPLLLSIIGLTLALIWALPYNLVKHTYPISTFYSEALTFCLFALLGALSMVAVWQRDGRALRMPRVTWMPLAFIAVILVQRAMMPTELPQLMMTALLYGVAMIVAVNTGYWLAQLGWRGALMRWSAVALTLGGLYAVGAQIVQAFHLEANVPWLVAKYTVTAARRLFGNMYQPNHLATYLSMASAAAFYLWYQRKLPAWTLLLILAIFDIGICLTGSRAPWLQLALLCAFGLWLVWVERVDETRNMRRSMRWFVPAAILPVLGLMTMVVGWANVNWGLQLDGSAVARMQQAGQVAGRLNLWQYGLAIFREHWFFGAGWSNYIDAQFALVDRLGPVEMADNAHNVLLDLLAKTGIVGTLAVLLPLAFWFARAVRGLKSAPIAFAFILLGMLAMHAMLEYPQHYAFFLLPGLFLLGFCETKPIDSVSPTATGAINGVIVLFACVAIPWLYHDYQRVEVAYRAGKIETYRTDPALFFAPYGDYAVTGALYLSRDQLDEKLAAHREALALGAGPTMIKRYIVLLALAGRDDEALQDIQRLKNYNTLIFEGQYASLVRMLRAQGDDLKPFVKRVIDAWGRPKGESDQDAMVMPTDGTNRSS
;
A
#
# COMPACT_ATOMS: atom_id res chain seq x y z
N MET A 1 -21.34 21.04 -31.25
CA MET A 1 -21.73 20.71 -29.86
C MET A 1 -20.61 21.17 -28.94
N LEU A 2 -20.69 22.39 -28.42
CA LEU A 2 -19.57 23.08 -27.77
C LEU A 2 -19.34 22.71 -26.29
N PHE A 3 -20.29 22.01 -25.65
CA PHE A 3 -20.13 21.48 -24.30
C PHE A 3 -20.50 19.99 -24.24
N PRO A 4 -19.68 19.13 -23.60
CA PRO A 4 -20.10 17.78 -23.28
C PRO A 4 -21.35 17.80 -22.39
N PRO A 5 -22.21 16.77 -22.44
CA PRO A 5 -23.37 16.66 -21.56
C PRO A 5 -22.96 16.85 -20.09
N LEU A 6 -23.76 17.56 -19.29
CA LEU A 6 -23.48 17.85 -17.87
C LEU A 6 -23.01 16.61 -17.10
N LEU A 7 -23.67 15.46 -17.33
CA LEU A 7 -23.34 14.19 -16.69
C LEU A 7 -21.94 13.67 -17.06
N LEU A 8 -21.50 13.82 -18.32
CA LEU A 8 -20.14 13.48 -18.73
C LEU A 8 -19.11 14.39 -18.04
N SER A 9 -19.42 15.68 -17.89
CA SER A 9 -18.54 16.62 -17.17
C SER A 9 -18.40 16.27 -15.69
N ILE A 10 -19.50 15.92 -15.01
CA ILE A 10 -19.48 15.48 -13.60
C ILE A 10 -18.67 14.19 -13.46
N ILE A 11 -18.91 13.18 -14.31
CA ILE A 11 -18.15 11.93 -14.31
C ILE A 11 -16.66 12.18 -14.59
N GLY A 12 -16.35 13.05 -15.55
CA GLY A 12 -14.98 13.46 -15.86
C GLY A 12 -14.29 14.14 -14.69
N LEU A 13 -14.99 15.01 -13.97
CA LEU A 13 -14.50 15.66 -12.75
C LEU A 13 -14.28 14.64 -11.63
N THR A 14 -15.22 13.72 -11.40
CA THR A 14 -15.05 12.65 -10.40
C THR A 14 -13.82 11.79 -10.71
N LEU A 15 -13.61 11.41 -11.98
CA LEU A 15 -12.39 10.72 -12.39
C LEU A 15 -11.14 11.57 -12.15
N ALA A 16 -11.20 12.87 -12.44
CA ALA A 16 -10.07 13.75 -12.17
C ALA A 16 -9.73 13.80 -10.67
N LEU A 17 -10.74 13.85 -9.79
CA LEU A 17 -10.54 13.79 -8.35
C LEU A 17 -9.93 12.44 -7.92
N ILE A 18 -10.38 11.30 -8.47
CA ILE A 18 -9.80 9.98 -8.18
C ILE A 18 -8.31 9.94 -8.52
N TRP A 19 -7.93 10.51 -9.66
CA TRP A 19 -6.56 10.48 -10.14
C TRP A 19 -5.63 11.51 -9.48
N ALA A 20 -6.16 12.55 -8.82
CA ALA A 20 -5.34 13.61 -8.25
C ALA A 20 -5.39 13.69 -6.73
N LEU A 21 -6.57 13.56 -6.11
CA LEU A 21 -6.79 13.97 -4.72
C LEU A 21 -6.32 12.93 -3.68
N PRO A 22 -6.66 11.62 -3.78
CA PRO A 22 -6.17 10.62 -2.81
C PRO A 22 -4.64 10.54 -2.71
N TYR A 23 -3.94 10.77 -3.82
CA TYR A 23 -2.48 10.77 -3.92
C TYR A 23 -1.82 12.01 -3.30
N ASN A 24 -2.58 13.08 -3.09
CA ASN A 24 -2.07 14.37 -2.64
C ASN A 24 -2.66 14.85 -1.32
N LEU A 25 -3.41 13.97 -0.64
CA LEU A 25 -4.06 14.28 0.63
C LEU A 25 -3.04 14.42 1.75
N VAL A 26 -3.05 15.54 2.46
CA VAL A 26 -2.05 15.87 3.48
C VAL A 26 -2.25 15.13 4.81
N LYS A 27 -3.48 14.73 5.11
CA LYS A 27 -3.84 14.19 6.44
C LYS A 27 -3.43 12.73 6.57
N HIS A 28 -2.39 12.48 7.37
CA HIS A 28 -1.95 11.16 7.78
C HIS A 28 -2.00 11.01 9.30
N THR A 29 -2.56 9.91 9.79
CA THR A 29 -2.66 9.63 11.23
C THR A 29 -2.34 8.17 11.51
N TYR A 30 -1.82 7.90 12.71
CA TYR A 30 -1.60 6.53 13.15
C TYR A 30 -2.91 5.91 13.66
N PRO A 31 -3.06 4.58 13.53
CA PRO A 31 -2.07 3.62 13.03
C PRO A 31 -2.11 3.38 11.51
N ILE A 32 -3.19 3.72 10.82
CA ILE A 32 -3.33 3.55 9.37
C ILE A 32 -3.08 4.90 8.69
N SER A 33 -1.81 5.16 8.35
CA SER A 33 -1.38 6.46 7.79
C SER A 33 -2.11 6.86 6.51
N THR A 34 -2.64 5.89 5.75
CA THR A 34 -3.37 6.09 4.50
C THR A 34 -4.89 6.14 4.63
N PHE A 35 -5.44 6.00 5.84
CA PHE A 35 -6.89 5.82 6.07
C PHE A 35 -7.75 6.85 5.33
N TYR A 36 -7.41 8.14 5.46
CA TYR A 36 -8.20 9.21 4.84
C TYR A 36 -8.12 9.22 3.32
N SER A 37 -6.97 8.86 2.74
CA SER A 37 -6.81 8.70 1.29
C SER A 37 -7.62 7.51 0.78
N GLU A 38 -7.66 6.42 1.54
CA GLU A 38 -8.47 5.23 1.22
C GLU A 38 -9.97 5.52 1.32
N ALA A 39 -10.43 6.10 2.43
CA ALA A 39 -11.82 6.48 2.64
C ALA A 39 -12.32 7.42 1.53
N LEU A 40 -11.51 8.43 1.16
CA LEU A 40 -11.81 9.32 0.05
C LEU A 40 -11.91 8.56 -1.28
N THR A 41 -11.02 7.60 -1.53
CA THR A 41 -11.06 6.77 -2.74
C THR A 41 -12.34 5.95 -2.80
N PHE A 42 -12.73 5.29 -1.71
CA PHE A 42 -13.98 4.55 -1.63
C PHE A 42 -15.20 5.44 -1.89
N CYS A 43 -15.25 6.64 -1.29
CA CYS A 43 -16.30 7.63 -1.54
C CYS A 43 -16.38 8.02 -3.02
N LEU A 44 -15.24 8.32 -3.65
CA LEU A 44 -15.20 8.74 -5.04
C LEU A 44 -15.60 7.61 -6.00
N PHE A 45 -15.25 6.36 -5.69
CA PHE A 45 -15.69 5.20 -6.48
C PHE A 45 -17.16 4.85 -6.29
N ALA A 46 -17.71 5.00 -5.08
CA ALA A 46 -19.14 4.87 -4.85
C ALA A 46 -19.92 5.93 -5.63
N LEU A 47 -19.47 7.18 -5.61
CA LEU A 47 -20.04 8.28 -6.40
C LEU A 47 -19.92 7.99 -7.91
N LEU A 48 -18.75 7.59 -8.39
CA LEU A 48 -18.52 7.27 -9.80
C LEU A 48 -19.41 6.10 -10.25
N GLY A 49 -19.58 5.07 -9.41
CA GLY A 49 -20.48 3.96 -9.66
C GLY A 49 -21.94 4.41 -9.80
N ALA A 50 -22.41 5.24 -8.87
CA ALA A 50 -23.75 5.82 -8.92
C ALA A 50 -23.99 6.64 -10.21
N LEU A 51 -23.07 7.57 -10.52
CA LEU A 51 -23.14 8.41 -11.71
C LEU A 51 -23.09 7.59 -13.01
N SER A 52 -22.26 6.55 -13.03
CA SER A 52 -22.14 5.65 -14.19
C SER A 52 -23.41 4.84 -14.41
N MET A 53 -24.04 4.34 -13.34
CA MET A 53 -25.33 3.66 -13.44
C MET A 53 -26.41 4.59 -14.00
N VAL A 54 -26.51 5.83 -13.50
CA VAL A 54 -27.44 6.83 -14.02
C VAL A 54 -27.17 7.13 -15.49
N ALA A 55 -25.91 7.30 -15.89
CA ALA A 55 -25.51 7.60 -17.26
C ALA A 55 -25.86 6.46 -18.23
N VAL A 56 -25.64 5.21 -17.83
CA VAL A 56 -26.02 4.05 -18.64
C VAL A 56 -27.53 3.91 -18.70
N TRP A 57 -28.23 4.03 -17.58
CA TRP A 57 -29.68 3.92 -17.52
C TRP A 57 -30.38 4.94 -18.43
N GLN A 58 -29.91 6.20 -18.43
CA GLN A 58 -30.45 7.26 -19.30
C GLN A 58 -30.23 7.01 -20.79
N ARG A 59 -29.15 6.30 -21.16
CA ARG A 59 -28.81 6.04 -22.56
C ARG A 59 -29.40 4.74 -23.08
N ASP A 60 -29.14 3.64 -22.37
CA ASP A 60 -29.68 2.30 -22.62
C ASP A 60 -29.43 1.42 -21.38
N GLY A 61 -30.48 1.20 -20.58
CA GLY A 61 -30.40 0.34 -19.39
C GLY A 61 -29.96 -1.10 -19.68
N ARG A 62 -30.07 -1.59 -20.93
CA ARG A 62 -29.59 -2.93 -21.31
C ARG A 62 -28.06 -3.04 -21.31
N ALA A 63 -27.36 -1.91 -21.33
CA ALA A 63 -25.91 -1.83 -21.26
C ALA A 63 -25.35 -1.92 -19.83
N LEU A 64 -26.20 -1.95 -18.79
CA LEU A 64 -25.81 -2.26 -17.40
C LEU A 64 -25.44 -3.75 -17.24
N ARG A 65 -24.47 -4.23 -18.00
CA ARG A 65 -24.00 -5.62 -17.96
C ARG A 65 -22.80 -5.75 -17.05
N MET A 66 -22.66 -6.91 -16.41
CA MET A 66 -21.48 -7.23 -15.61
C MET A 66 -20.33 -7.69 -16.53
N PRO A 67 -19.17 -7.00 -16.58
CA PRO A 67 -18.00 -7.42 -17.35
C PRO A 67 -17.43 -8.79 -16.92
N ARG A 68 -16.83 -9.56 -17.84
CA ARG A 68 -16.23 -10.88 -17.52
C ARG A 68 -15.08 -10.81 -16.52
N VAL A 69 -14.29 -9.74 -16.54
CA VAL A 69 -13.22 -9.55 -15.55
C VAL A 69 -13.74 -9.44 -14.10
N THR A 70 -15.05 -9.23 -13.87
CA THR A 70 -15.68 -9.30 -12.54
C THR A 70 -15.63 -10.69 -11.90
N TRP A 71 -15.36 -11.75 -12.67
CA TRP A 71 -15.05 -13.05 -12.09
C TRP A 71 -13.86 -13.01 -11.13
N MET A 72 -12.89 -12.12 -11.36
CA MET A 72 -11.73 -11.96 -10.48
C MET A 72 -12.11 -11.50 -9.06
N PRO A 73 -12.77 -10.34 -8.84
CA PRO A 73 -13.17 -9.93 -7.50
C PRO A 73 -14.22 -10.87 -6.87
N LEU A 74 -15.10 -11.49 -7.65
CA LEU A 74 -16.05 -12.49 -7.13
C LEU A 74 -15.34 -13.73 -6.59
N ALA A 75 -14.36 -14.24 -7.32
CA ALA A 75 -13.59 -15.40 -6.90
C ALA A 75 -12.68 -15.06 -5.69
N PHE A 76 -12.12 -13.85 -5.65
CA PHE A 76 -11.43 -13.34 -4.47
C PHE A 76 -12.34 -13.34 -3.23
N ILE A 77 -13.53 -12.74 -3.31
CA ILE A 77 -14.51 -12.75 -2.22
C ILE A 77 -14.84 -14.19 -1.78
N ALA A 78 -15.10 -15.08 -2.75
CA ALA A 78 -15.43 -16.48 -2.45
C ALA A 78 -14.30 -17.16 -1.67
N VAL A 79 -13.04 -16.95 -2.03
CA VAL A 79 -11.90 -17.51 -1.29
C VAL A 79 -11.80 -16.95 0.12
N ILE A 80 -11.98 -15.64 0.31
CA ILE A 80 -11.95 -15.05 1.66
C ILE A 80 -13.10 -15.58 2.53
N LEU A 81 -14.29 -15.79 1.96
CA LEU A 81 -15.43 -16.38 2.68
C LEU A 81 -15.16 -17.84 3.07
N VAL A 82 -14.56 -18.63 2.19
CA VAL A 82 -14.15 -20.02 2.49
C VAL A 82 -13.09 -20.03 3.57
N GLN A 83 -12.06 -19.19 3.49
CA GLN A 83 -11.04 -19.06 4.53
C GLN A 83 -11.67 -18.69 5.86
N ARG A 84 -12.59 -17.73 5.89
CA ARG A 84 -13.27 -17.32 7.14
C ARG A 84 -14.04 -18.48 7.78
N ALA A 85 -14.64 -19.35 6.97
CA ALA A 85 -15.40 -20.49 7.48
C ALA A 85 -14.50 -21.64 7.97
N MET A 86 -13.27 -21.75 7.46
CA MET A 86 -12.42 -22.93 7.65
C MET A 86 -11.17 -22.66 8.50
N MET A 87 -10.71 -21.42 8.60
CA MET A 87 -9.43 -21.07 9.21
C MET A 87 -9.65 -20.24 10.48
N PRO A 88 -9.10 -20.67 11.64
CA PRO A 88 -9.03 -19.82 12.80
C PRO A 88 -8.12 -18.62 12.52
N THR A 89 -8.45 -17.48 13.11
CA THR A 89 -7.69 -16.24 13.00
C THR A 89 -7.92 -15.40 14.24
N GLU A 90 -6.85 -14.81 14.76
CA GLU A 90 -6.95 -13.80 15.84
C GLU A 90 -7.58 -12.50 15.31
N LEU A 91 -7.47 -12.24 14.00
CA LEU A 91 -7.88 -10.98 13.37
C LEU A 91 -8.99 -11.13 12.31
N PRO A 92 -10.21 -11.56 12.66
CA PRO A 92 -11.33 -11.69 11.72
C PRO A 92 -11.69 -10.36 11.03
N GLN A 93 -11.43 -9.21 11.67
CA GLN A 93 -11.67 -7.88 11.12
C GLN A 93 -10.81 -7.61 9.87
N LEU A 94 -9.58 -8.13 9.80
CA LEU A 94 -8.75 -8.00 8.59
C LEU A 94 -9.34 -8.75 7.39
N MET A 95 -9.98 -9.91 7.64
CA MET A 95 -10.73 -10.61 6.59
C MET A 95 -11.97 -9.80 6.17
N MET A 96 -12.62 -9.09 7.10
CA MET A 96 -13.75 -8.21 6.76
C MET A 96 -13.30 -7.04 5.89
N THR A 97 -12.16 -6.42 6.21
CA THR A 97 -11.54 -5.40 5.38
C THR A 97 -11.29 -5.93 3.96
N ALA A 98 -10.77 -7.16 3.83
CA ALA A 98 -10.57 -7.79 2.52
C ALA A 98 -11.89 -7.96 1.75
N LEU A 99 -12.98 -8.37 2.41
CA LEU A 99 -14.30 -8.46 1.78
C LEU A 99 -14.84 -7.09 1.33
N LEU A 100 -14.69 -6.06 2.16
CA LEU A 100 -15.09 -4.68 1.81
C LEU A 100 -14.31 -4.17 0.59
N TYR A 101 -13.01 -4.43 0.55
CA TYR A 101 -12.18 -4.21 -0.63
C TYR A 101 -12.76 -4.97 -1.83
N GLY A 102 -13.00 -6.28 -1.73
CA GLY A 102 -13.59 -7.10 -2.79
C GLY A 102 -14.91 -6.55 -3.35
N VAL A 103 -15.78 -6.05 -2.47
CA VAL A 103 -17.05 -5.42 -2.88
C VAL A 103 -16.81 -4.11 -3.65
N ALA A 104 -15.86 -3.28 -3.22
CA ALA A 104 -15.46 -2.08 -3.95
C ALA A 104 -14.79 -2.40 -5.31
N MET A 105 -14.04 -3.51 -5.39
CA MET A 105 -13.44 -3.99 -6.63
C MET A 105 -14.50 -4.26 -7.71
N ILE A 106 -15.65 -4.84 -7.33
CA ILE A 106 -16.79 -5.08 -8.24
C ILE A 106 -17.29 -3.75 -8.84
N VAL A 107 -17.51 -2.74 -8.00
CA VAL A 107 -17.99 -1.43 -8.45
C VAL A 107 -16.98 -0.78 -9.39
N ALA A 108 -15.69 -0.79 -9.04
CA ALA A 108 -14.63 -0.19 -9.86
C ALA A 108 -14.56 -0.81 -11.27
N VAL A 109 -14.54 -2.15 -11.35
CA VAL A 109 -14.52 -2.88 -12.62
C VAL A 109 -15.78 -2.60 -13.45
N ASN A 110 -16.95 -2.71 -12.84
CA ASN A 110 -18.23 -2.51 -13.54
C ASN A 110 -18.33 -1.08 -14.10
N THR A 111 -17.94 -0.09 -13.30
CA THR A 111 -17.93 1.32 -13.69
C THR A 111 -17.02 1.58 -14.89
N GLY A 112 -15.80 1.03 -14.89
CA GLY A 112 -14.89 1.14 -16.03
C GLY A 112 -15.51 0.61 -17.31
N TYR A 113 -16.13 -0.57 -17.25
CA TYR A 113 -16.78 -1.21 -18.39
C TYR A 113 -17.95 -0.38 -18.91
N TRP A 114 -18.85 0.06 -18.04
CA TRP A 114 -20.01 0.87 -18.40
C TRP A 114 -19.64 2.16 -19.11
N LEU A 115 -18.71 2.92 -18.54
CA LEU A 115 -18.27 4.19 -19.14
C LEU A 115 -17.59 3.98 -20.50
N ALA A 116 -16.94 2.84 -20.70
CA ALA A 116 -16.38 2.45 -22.00
C ALA A 116 -17.47 2.17 -23.05
N GLN A 117 -18.61 1.58 -22.66
CA GLN A 117 -19.76 1.32 -23.55
C GLN A 117 -20.50 2.59 -23.98
N LEU A 118 -20.43 3.67 -23.19
CA LEU A 118 -21.00 4.98 -23.54
C LEU A 118 -20.24 5.69 -24.68
N GLY A 119 -19.15 5.11 -25.19
CA GLY A 119 -18.34 5.72 -26.25
C GLY A 119 -17.51 6.91 -25.77
N TRP A 120 -17.39 7.12 -24.45
CA TRP A 120 -16.66 8.25 -23.86
C TRP A 120 -15.18 7.99 -23.62
N ARG A 121 -14.63 6.88 -24.15
CA ARG A 121 -13.26 6.43 -23.86
C ARG A 121 -12.20 7.53 -24.00
N GLY A 122 -12.22 8.24 -25.14
CA GLY A 122 -11.26 9.30 -25.41
C GLY A 122 -11.41 10.51 -24.48
N ALA A 123 -12.63 10.90 -24.13
CA ALA A 123 -12.87 12.02 -23.24
C ALA A 123 -12.43 11.71 -21.80
N LEU A 124 -12.80 10.54 -21.27
CA LEU A 124 -12.50 10.13 -19.90
C LEU A 124 -11.01 9.89 -19.67
N MET A 125 -10.30 9.30 -20.65
CA MET A 125 -8.84 9.17 -20.57
C MET A 125 -8.12 10.51 -20.69
N ARG A 126 -8.69 11.51 -21.39
CA ARG A 126 -8.14 12.88 -21.35
C ARG A 126 -8.34 13.53 -19.99
N TRP A 127 -9.51 13.41 -19.36
CA TRP A 127 -9.74 13.87 -17.98
C TRP A 127 -8.74 13.22 -17.01
N SER A 128 -8.58 11.90 -17.11
CA SER A 128 -7.63 11.14 -16.31
C SER A 128 -6.19 11.60 -16.51
N ALA A 129 -5.78 11.83 -17.77
CA ALA A 129 -4.42 12.25 -18.08
C ALA A 129 -4.11 13.68 -17.64
N VAL A 130 -5.06 14.62 -17.79
CA VAL A 130 -4.90 15.99 -17.27
C VAL A 130 -4.77 15.95 -15.75
N ALA A 131 -5.64 15.19 -15.07
CA ALA A 131 -5.63 15.06 -13.62
C ALA A 131 -4.32 14.45 -13.08
N LEU A 132 -3.86 13.34 -13.65
CA LEU A 132 -2.57 12.73 -13.29
C LEU A 132 -1.41 13.70 -13.51
N THR A 133 -1.41 14.44 -14.61
CA THR A 133 -0.34 15.42 -14.90
C THR A 133 -0.34 16.56 -13.87
N LEU A 134 -1.49 17.19 -13.62
CA LEU A 134 -1.59 18.29 -12.66
C LEU A 134 -1.33 17.83 -11.22
N GLY A 135 -1.88 16.68 -10.84
CA GLY A 135 -1.67 16.09 -9.53
C GLY A 135 -0.21 15.65 -9.33
N GLY A 136 0.48 15.19 -10.37
CA GLY A 136 1.92 14.93 -10.35
C GLY A 136 2.74 16.20 -10.16
N LEU A 137 2.39 17.29 -10.86
CA LEU A 137 3.10 18.57 -10.74
C LEU A 137 2.98 19.13 -9.32
N TYR A 138 1.78 19.04 -8.73
CA TYR A 138 1.56 19.41 -7.33
C TYR A 138 2.38 18.53 -6.38
N ALA A 139 2.44 17.22 -6.61
CA ALA A 139 3.25 16.29 -5.81
C ALA A 139 4.75 16.65 -5.82
N VAL A 140 5.31 16.99 -7.00
CA VAL A 140 6.70 17.46 -7.10
C VAL A 140 6.88 18.80 -6.38
N GLY A 141 5.91 19.72 -6.49
CA GLY A 141 5.90 20.96 -5.72
C GLY A 141 5.98 20.71 -4.20
N ALA A 142 5.19 19.77 -3.69
CA ALA A 142 5.24 19.35 -2.29
C ALA A 142 6.60 18.74 -1.91
N GLN A 143 7.22 17.94 -2.79
CA GLN A 143 8.58 17.43 -2.56
C GLN A 143 9.63 18.56 -2.52
N ILE A 144 9.51 19.58 -3.37
CA ILE A 144 10.43 20.72 -3.36
C ILE A 144 10.30 21.49 -2.03
N VAL A 145 9.08 21.73 -1.57
CA VAL A 145 8.84 22.33 -0.24
C VAL A 145 9.50 21.51 0.86
N GLN A 146 9.35 20.18 0.82
CA GLN A 146 10.04 19.28 1.75
C GLN A 146 11.56 19.34 1.61
N ALA A 147 12.10 19.38 0.39
CA ALA A 147 13.54 19.40 0.14
C ALA A 147 14.22 20.57 0.88
N PHE A 148 13.55 21.73 0.93
CA PHE A 148 14.02 22.93 1.61
C PHE A 148 13.50 23.10 3.05
N HIS A 149 12.83 22.09 3.64
CA HIS A 149 12.28 22.13 5.00
C HIS A 149 11.23 23.25 5.22
N LEU A 150 10.47 23.60 4.18
CA LEU A 150 9.50 24.70 4.21
C LEU A 150 8.07 24.24 4.54
N GLU A 151 7.84 22.95 4.74
CA GLU A 151 6.51 22.37 4.94
C GLU A 151 5.82 22.86 6.21
N ALA A 152 6.58 23.29 7.21
CA ALA A 152 6.04 23.92 8.42
C ALA A 152 5.31 25.24 8.13
N ASN A 153 5.64 25.93 7.03
CA ASN A 153 5.02 27.20 6.63
C ASN A 153 3.70 26.98 5.87
N VAL A 154 3.47 25.79 5.33
CA VAL A 154 2.29 25.44 4.52
C VAL A 154 1.70 24.08 4.91
N PRO A 155 1.40 23.85 6.21
CA PRO A 155 1.02 22.53 6.73
C PRO A 155 -0.34 22.03 6.21
N TRP A 156 -1.16 22.90 5.60
CA TRP A 156 -2.41 22.53 4.94
C TRP A 156 -2.22 22.08 3.48
N LEU A 157 -1.05 22.32 2.89
CA LEU A 157 -0.71 21.90 1.52
C LEU A 157 0.36 20.80 1.48
N VAL A 158 1.27 20.77 2.45
CA VAL A 158 2.41 19.85 2.41
C VAL A 158 2.51 19.08 3.72
N ALA A 159 2.56 17.75 3.61
CA ALA A 159 2.74 16.87 4.75
C ALA A 159 4.09 17.10 5.42
N LYS A 160 4.08 17.11 6.77
CA LYS A 160 5.28 17.32 7.58
C LYS A 160 6.32 16.22 7.33
N TYR A 161 7.57 16.60 7.11
CA TYR A 161 8.69 15.66 6.97
C TYR A 161 9.62 15.78 8.18
N THR A 162 9.70 14.74 9.02
CA THR A 162 10.41 14.83 10.31
C THR A 162 11.86 14.32 10.28
N VAL A 163 12.27 13.64 9.21
CA VAL A 163 13.62 13.06 9.08
C VAL A 163 14.59 14.12 8.56
N THR A 164 15.75 14.26 9.21
CA THR A 164 16.74 15.30 8.86
C THR A 164 17.86 14.78 7.95
N ALA A 165 18.34 13.55 8.13
CA ALA A 165 19.42 12.96 7.33
C ALA A 165 18.95 11.72 6.53
N ALA A 166 19.67 11.37 5.46
CA ALA A 166 19.33 10.26 4.56
C ALA A 166 17.86 10.29 4.11
N ARG A 167 17.43 11.44 3.61
CA ARG A 167 16.03 11.76 3.30
C ARG A 167 15.57 11.08 1.99
N ARG A 168 14.30 10.67 1.97
CA ARG A 168 13.58 10.17 0.80
C ARG A 168 12.23 10.87 0.74
N LEU A 169 12.12 11.88 -0.12
CA LEU A 169 11.00 12.79 -0.10
C LEU A 169 9.76 12.12 -0.71
N PHE A 170 8.64 12.20 0.01
CA PHE A 170 7.40 11.49 -0.33
C PHE A 170 6.23 12.42 -0.67
N GLY A 171 6.45 13.74 -0.73
CA GLY A 171 5.39 14.72 -0.97
C GLY A 171 4.26 14.55 0.04
N ASN A 172 3.03 14.36 -0.42
CA ASN A 172 1.87 14.10 0.43
C ASN A 172 1.45 12.62 0.47
N MET A 173 2.27 11.67 -0.01
CA MET A 173 1.89 10.24 -0.01
C MET A 173 2.36 9.48 1.23
N TYR A 174 3.23 10.08 2.05
CA TYR A 174 3.89 9.45 3.20
C TYR A 174 4.68 8.16 2.88
N GLN A 175 4.86 7.85 1.58
CA GLN A 175 5.58 6.69 1.08
C GLN A 175 6.29 7.08 -0.24
N PRO A 176 7.63 7.07 -0.30
CA PRO A 176 8.39 7.58 -1.45
C PRO A 176 8.28 6.71 -2.72
N ASN A 177 8.20 5.39 -2.61
CA ASN A 177 8.02 4.50 -3.76
C ASN A 177 6.62 4.61 -4.40
N HIS A 178 5.57 4.82 -3.60
CA HIS A 178 4.23 5.12 -4.09
C HIS A 178 4.22 6.41 -4.88
N LEU A 179 4.86 7.45 -4.34
CA LEU A 179 5.01 8.70 -5.06
C LEU A 179 5.77 8.49 -6.38
N ALA A 180 6.83 7.69 -6.38
CA ALA A 180 7.60 7.41 -7.58
C ALA A 180 6.76 6.74 -8.68
N THR A 181 5.89 5.77 -8.32
CA THR A 181 4.94 5.15 -9.25
C THR A 181 3.90 6.15 -9.73
N TYR A 182 3.36 6.98 -8.84
CA TYR A 182 2.40 8.03 -9.20
C TYR A 182 2.98 9.04 -10.19
N LEU A 183 4.23 9.49 -9.99
CA LEU A 183 4.94 10.36 -10.93
C LEU A 183 5.23 9.67 -12.26
N SER A 184 5.53 8.36 -12.26
CA SER A 184 5.69 7.59 -13.50
C SER A 184 4.37 7.49 -14.29
N MET A 185 3.24 7.31 -13.59
CA MET A 185 1.90 7.38 -14.19
C MET A 185 1.57 8.79 -14.71
N ALA A 186 2.00 9.84 -14.02
CA ALA A 186 1.89 11.22 -14.48
C ALA A 186 2.73 11.47 -15.74
N SER A 187 3.93 10.90 -15.85
CA SER A 187 4.74 10.92 -17.07
C SER A 187 4.03 10.24 -18.24
N ALA A 188 3.42 9.07 -18.02
CA ALA A 188 2.60 8.40 -19.04
C ALA A 188 1.38 9.24 -19.44
N ALA A 189 0.75 9.95 -18.50
CA ALA A 189 -0.37 10.83 -18.75
C ALA A 189 0.02 12.06 -19.59
N ALA A 190 1.11 12.74 -19.25
CA ALA A 190 1.64 13.85 -20.05
C ALA A 190 2.02 13.39 -21.46
N PHE A 191 2.65 12.21 -21.57
CA PHE A 191 2.95 11.58 -22.86
C PHE A 191 1.68 11.31 -23.67
N TYR A 192 0.62 10.79 -23.06
CA TYR A 192 -0.67 10.58 -23.72
C TYR A 192 -1.29 11.89 -24.22
N LEU A 193 -1.23 12.98 -23.45
CA LEU A 193 -1.72 14.30 -23.88
C LEU A 193 -0.93 14.84 -25.08
N TRP A 194 0.39 14.68 -25.09
CA TRP A 194 1.24 15.02 -26.23
C TRP A 194 0.89 14.18 -27.46
N TYR A 195 0.75 12.87 -27.27
CA TYR A 195 0.40 11.94 -28.34
C TYR A 195 -0.99 12.27 -28.94
N GLN A 196 -1.93 12.74 -28.12
CA GLN A 196 -3.24 13.26 -28.55
C GLN A 196 -3.21 14.71 -29.08
N ARG A 197 -2.02 15.31 -29.23
CA ARG A 197 -1.79 16.71 -29.67
C ARG A 197 -2.47 17.77 -28.80
N LYS A 198 -2.61 17.49 -27.51
CA LYS A 198 -3.09 18.46 -26.51
C LYS A 198 -1.96 19.16 -25.77
N LEU A 199 -0.72 18.72 -25.99
CA LEU A 199 0.49 19.25 -25.39
C LEU A 199 1.62 19.30 -26.43
N PRO A 200 2.32 20.42 -26.63
CA PRO A 200 3.47 20.46 -27.54
C PRO A 200 4.68 19.72 -26.93
N ALA A 201 5.58 19.25 -27.79
CA ALA A 201 6.70 18.39 -27.38
C ALA A 201 7.64 19.05 -26.35
N TRP A 202 7.91 20.35 -26.47
CA TRP A 202 8.80 21.05 -25.54
C TRP A 202 8.19 21.13 -24.12
N THR A 203 6.87 21.36 -24.01
CA THR A 203 6.18 21.38 -22.71
C THR A 203 6.15 19.98 -22.11
N LEU A 204 5.99 18.94 -22.94
CA LEU A 204 6.13 17.56 -22.47
C LEU A 204 7.53 17.31 -21.88
N LEU A 205 8.60 17.65 -22.61
CA LEU A 205 9.97 17.42 -22.11
C LEU A 205 10.24 18.18 -20.80
N LEU A 206 9.73 19.40 -20.67
CA LEU A 206 9.80 20.16 -19.42
C LEU A 206 9.04 19.45 -18.28
N ILE A 207 7.82 18.99 -18.54
CA ILE A 207 7.02 18.25 -17.54
C ILE A 207 7.70 16.94 -17.15
N LEU A 208 8.23 16.19 -18.12
CA LEU A 208 9.00 14.96 -17.85
C LEU A 208 10.22 15.25 -16.99
N ALA A 209 10.99 16.30 -17.30
CA ALA A 209 12.12 16.71 -16.46
C ALA A 209 11.69 17.05 -15.02
N ILE A 210 10.56 17.73 -14.83
CA ILE A 210 10.01 18.02 -13.49
C ILE A 210 9.63 16.72 -12.76
N PHE A 211 8.95 15.79 -13.44
CA PHE A 211 8.60 14.50 -12.84
C PHE A 211 9.83 13.66 -12.54
N ASP A 212 10.84 13.68 -13.40
CA ASP A 212 12.10 12.96 -13.20
C ASP A 212 12.89 13.53 -12.00
N ILE A 213 12.88 14.85 -11.78
CA ILE A 213 13.38 15.46 -10.54
C ILE A 213 12.66 14.87 -9.33
N GLY A 214 11.32 14.87 -9.34
CA GLY A 214 10.52 14.31 -8.26
C GLY A 214 10.79 12.82 -8.01
N ILE A 215 10.89 12.03 -9.07
CA ILE A 215 11.27 10.61 -9.05
C ILE A 215 12.64 10.45 -8.38
N CYS A 216 13.63 11.25 -8.74
CA CYS A 216 14.96 11.20 -8.14
C CYS A 216 14.94 11.54 -6.65
N LEU A 217 14.12 12.51 -6.22
CA LEU A 217 13.96 12.89 -4.81
C LEU A 217 13.35 11.77 -3.93
N THR A 218 12.64 10.80 -4.52
CA THR A 218 12.14 9.62 -3.79
C THR A 218 13.22 8.58 -3.48
N GLY A 219 14.34 8.59 -4.22
CA GLY A 219 15.36 7.54 -4.18
C GLY A 219 14.86 6.16 -4.64
N SER A 220 13.70 6.06 -5.30
CA SER A 220 13.14 4.79 -5.77
C SER A 220 13.80 4.30 -7.06
N ARG A 221 13.91 2.97 -7.21
CA ARG A 221 14.45 2.32 -8.41
C ARG A 221 13.37 1.88 -9.40
N ALA A 222 12.14 1.67 -8.92
CA ALA A 222 11.03 1.19 -9.74
C ALA A 222 10.74 2.07 -10.99
N PRO A 223 10.86 3.41 -10.92
CA PRO A 223 10.62 4.28 -12.07
C PRO A 223 11.52 4.01 -13.28
N TRP A 224 12.74 3.50 -13.10
CA TRP A 224 13.59 3.14 -14.24
C TRP A 224 12.92 2.08 -15.13
N LEU A 225 12.31 1.06 -14.51
CA LEU A 225 11.59 0.02 -15.24
C LEU A 225 10.25 0.54 -15.80
N GLN A 226 9.54 1.36 -15.03
CA GLN A 226 8.25 1.94 -15.45
C GLN A 226 8.42 2.93 -16.63
N LEU A 227 9.44 3.76 -16.62
CA LEU A 227 9.75 4.69 -17.71
C LEU A 227 10.40 3.98 -18.90
N ALA A 228 11.12 2.88 -18.69
CA ALA A 228 11.56 2.00 -19.78
C ALA A 228 10.35 1.36 -20.49
N LEU A 229 9.31 0.94 -19.75
CA LEU A 229 8.05 0.50 -20.32
C LEU A 229 7.40 1.59 -21.17
N LEU A 230 7.30 2.82 -20.65
CA LEU A 230 6.74 3.96 -21.38
C LEU A 230 7.54 4.27 -22.66
N CYS A 231 8.88 4.26 -22.58
CA CYS A 231 9.78 4.44 -23.72
C CYS A 231 9.55 3.37 -24.79
N ALA A 232 9.64 2.08 -24.42
CA ALA A 232 9.45 0.96 -25.33
C ALA A 232 8.06 0.99 -25.97
N PHE A 233 7.02 1.26 -25.19
CA PHE A 233 5.65 1.35 -25.69
C PHE A 233 5.44 2.55 -26.62
N GLY A 234 6.03 3.71 -26.29
CA GLY A 234 6.01 4.89 -27.16
C GLY A 234 6.70 4.63 -28.50
N LEU A 235 7.85 3.97 -28.50
CA LEU A 235 8.53 3.54 -29.73
C LEU A 235 7.71 2.53 -30.53
N TRP A 236 7.07 1.57 -29.85
CA TRP A 236 6.18 0.61 -30.48
C TRP A 236 4.96 1.27 -31.15
N LEU A 237 4.30 2.24 -30.49
CA LEU A 237 3.19 2.99 -31.08
C LEU A 237 3.61 3.70 -32.38
N VAL A 238 4.77 4.35 -32.37
CA VAL A 238 5.30 5.06 -33.54
C VAL A 238 5.68 4.07 -34.65
N TRP A 239 6.14 2.86 -34.31
CA TRP A 239 6.42 1.79 -35.25
C TRP A 239 5.15 1.24 -35.91
N VAL A 240 4.09 0.98 -35.15
CA VAL A 240 2.81 0.48 -35.68
C VAL A 240 2.11 1.53 -36.56
N GLU A 241 2.27 2.82 -36.24
CA GLU A 241 1.71 3.94 -37.02
C GLU A 241 2.47 4.28 -38.30
N ARG A 242 3.49 3.50 -38.69
CA ARG A 242 4.31 3.74 -39.89
C ARG A 242 3.51 3.79 -41.21
N VAL A 243 2.21 3.54 -41.20
CA VAL A 243 1.33 3.37 -42.37
C VAL A 243 0.31 4.51 -42.55
N ASP A 244 0.13 5.42 -41.58
CA ASP A 244 -0.84 6.54 -41.69
C ASP A 244 -0.16 7.89 -41.99
N GLU A 245 -0.13 8.27 -43.28
CA GLU A 245 0.41 9.55 -43.78
C GLU A 245 -0.40 10.78 -43.32
N THR A 246 -1.60 10.57 -42.76
CA THR A 246 -2.58 11.62 -42.42
C THR A 246 -2.23 12.43 -41.16
N ARG A 247 -1.19 12.05 -40.41
CA ARG A 247 -0.79 12.78 -39.20
C ARG A 247 0.34 13.77 -39.53
N ASN A 248 0.02 15.07 -39.53
CA ASN A 248 0.94 16.20 -39.73
C ASN A 248 1.86 16.48 -38.51
N MET A 249 2.76 15.56 -38.16
CA MET A 249 3.83 15.80 -37.15
C MET A 249 5.16 15.55 -37.86
N ARG A 250 6.17 16.41 -37.67
CA ARG A 250 7.53 16.14 -38.17
C ARG A 250 7.93 14.72 -37.75
N ARG A 251 8.16 13.84 -38.74
CA ARG A 251 8.39 12.40 -38.53
C ARG A 251 9.49 12.13 -37.50
N SER A 252 10.51 12.98 -37.44
CA SER A 252 11.60 12.94 -36.45
C SER A 252 11.13 13.09 -35.00
N MET A 253 10.19 14.01 -34.72
CA MET A 253 9.72 14.29 -33.36
C MET A 253 8.97 13.11 -32.74
N ARG A 254 8.33 12.27 -33.56
CA ARG A 254 7.64 11.06 -33.09
C ARG A 254 8.59 10.04 -32.50
N TRP A 255 9.76 9.87 -33.10
CA TRP A 255 10.79 8.94 -32.60
C TRP A 255 11.59 9.54 -31.45
N PHE A 256 11.88 10.85 -31.53
CA PHE A 256 12.68 11.55 -30.54
C PHE A 256 12.04 11.55 -29.15
N VAL A 257 10.75 11.90 -29.04
CA VAL A 257 10.10 12.07 -27.72
C VAL A 257 10.12 10.79 -26.87
N PRO A 258 9.67 9.60 -27.36
CA PRO A 258 9.80 8.37 -26.59
C PRO A 258 11.25 8.02 -26.27
N ALA A 259 12.17 8.18 -27.24
CA ALA A 259 13.59 7.88 -27.05
C ALA A 259 14.27 8.79 -26.02
N ALA A 260 13.77 10.01 -25.82
CA ALA A 260 14.31 10.98 -24.89
C ALA A 260 13.95 10.71 -23.42
N ILE A 261 12.95 9.86 -23.13
CA ILE A 261 12.45 9.61 -21.76
C ILE A 261 13.58 9.15 -20.82
N LEU A 262 14.33 8.10 -21.20
CA LEU A 262 15.39 7.56 -20.35
C LEU A 262 16.63 8.48 -20.27
N PRO A 263 17.10 9.10 -21.36
CA PRO A 263 18.15 10.12 -21.28
C PRO A 263 17.80 11.31 -20.37
N VAL A 264 16.55 11.79 -20.39
CA VAL A 264 16.11 12.90 -19.52
C VAL A 264 16.14 12.46 -18.05
N LEU A 265 15.68 11.25 -17.73
CA LEU A 265 15.80 10.69 -16.37
C LEU A 265 17.27 10.60 -15.92
N GLY A 266 18.15 10.12 -16.81
CA GLY A 266 19.60 10.07 -16.54
C GLY A 266 20.19 11.45 -16.27
N LEU A 267 19.83 12.46 -17.08
CA LEU A 267 20.25 13.84 -16.89
C LEU A 267 19.73 14.42 -15.56
N MET A 268 18.45 14.24 -15.25
CA MET A 268 17.86 14.73 -14.00
C MET A 268 18.45 14.02 -12.77
N THR A 269 18.84 12.74 -12.90
CA THR A 269 19.58 12.03 -11.84
C THR A 269 20.91 12.72 -11.52
N MET A 270 21.65 13.17 -12.55
CA MET A 270 22.89 13.92 -12.36
C MET A 270 22.63 15.29 -11.74
N VAL A 271 21.60 16.02 -12.20
CA VAL A 271 21.21 17.33 -11.67
C VAL A 271 20.82 17.24 -10.20
N VAL A 272 19.97 16.29 -9.81
CA VAL A 272 19.56 16.09 -8.42
C VAL A 272 20.74 15.63 -7.56
N GLY A 273 21.63 14.79 -8.10
CA GLY A 273 22.87 14.40 -7.43
C GLY A 273 23.77 15.61 -7.13
N TRP A 274 23.98 16.49 -8.12
CA TRP A 274 24.71 17.74 -7.95
C TRP A 274 24.03 18.65 -6.93
N ALA A 275 22.70 18.81 -7.01
CA ALA A 275 21.92 19.63 -6.08
C ALA A 275 22.00 19.10 -4.64
N ASN A 276 21.97 17.78 -4.44
CA ASN A 276 22.10 17.17 -3.12
C ASN A 276 23.43 17.56 -2.43
N VAL A 277 24.53 17.57 -3.19
CA VAL A 277 25.85 17.94 -2.68
C VAL A 277 25.95 19.46 -2.46
N ASN A 278 25.56 20.27 -3.44
CA ASN A 278 25.79 21.72 -3.40
C ASN A 278 24.78 22.49 -2.55
N TRP A 279 23.55 21.98 -2.40
CA TRP A 279 22.50 22.60 -1.58
C TRP A 279 22.30 21.89 -0.24
N GLY A 280 23.04 20.81 0.03
CA GLY A 280 22.95 20.09 1.30
C GLY A 280 21.56 19.52 1.57
N LEU A 281 20.93 18.90 0.55
CA LEU A 281 19.56 18.37 0.67
C LEU A 281 19.45 17.13 1.58
N GLN A 282 20.59 16.55 1.98
CA GLN A 282 20.70 15.41 2.89
C GLN A 282 19.93 14.17 2.42
N LEU A 283 19.83 13.94 1.10
CA LEU A 283 19.15 12.77 0.53
C LEU A 283 19.96 11.48 0.76
N ASP A 284 19.28 10.33 0.81
CA ASP A 284 19.82 8.96 0.97
C ASP A 284 20.62 8.43 -0.25
N GLY A 285 21.38 9.31 -0.90
CA GLY A 285 22.08 9.02 -2.16
C GLY A 285 21.13 8.78 -3.35
N SER A 286 21.71 8.46 -4.51
CA SER A 286 20.92 8.17 -5.72
C SER A 286 20.36 6.75 -5.72
N ALA A 287 19.25 6.54 -6.44
CA ALA A 287 18.68 5.20 -6.67
C ALA A 287 19.71 4.21 -7.26
N VAL A 288 20.65 4.71 -8.08
CA VAL A 288 21.75 3.95 -8.68
C VAL A 288 22.79 3.54 -7.63
N ALA A 289 23.19 4.45 -6.74
CA ALA A 289 24.11 4.14 -5.64
C ALA A 289 23.51 3.08 -4.69
N ARG A 290 22.21 3.20 -4.41
CA ARG A 290 21.50 2.16 -3.66
C ARG A 290 21.47 0.82 -4.41
N MET A 291 21.36 0.82 -5.73
CA MET A 291 21.39 -0.41 -6.53
C MET A 291 22.66 -1.23 -6.34
N GLN A 292 23.76 -0.58 -5.97
CA GLN A 292 25.04 -1.20 -5.67
C GLN A 292 25.17 -1.67 -4.20
N GLN A 293 24.24 -1.32 -3.31
CA GLN A 293 24.22 -1.78 -1.91
C GLN A 293 23.58 -3.17 -1.78
N ALA A 294 24.39 -4.17 -1.44
CA ALA A 294 23.98 -5.57 -1.33
C ALA A 294 22.85 -5.83 -0.29
N GLY A 295 22.80 -5.07 0.80
CA GLY A 295 21.85 -5.30 1.91
C GLY A 295 20.37 -5.11 1.57
N GLN A 296 20.03 -4.25 0.60
CA GLN A 296 18.62 -3.99 0.22
C GLN A 296 18.04 -5.07 -0.70
N VAL A 297 18.89 -5.71 -1.50
CA VAL A 297 18.48 -6.85 -2.33
C VAL A 297 18.26 -8.08 -1.44
N ALA A 298 19.13 -8.28 -0.45
CA ALA A 298 19.00 -9.36 0.53
C ALA A 298 17.68 -9.29 1.31
N GLY A 299 17.25 -8.11 1.79
CA GLY A 299 15.99 -7.97 2.53
C GLY A 299 14.74 -8.40 1.76
N ARG A 300 14.64 -8.04 0.47
CA ARG A 300 13.52 -8.48 -0.39
C ARG A 300 13.58 -9.97 -0.72
N LEU A 301 14.78 -10.50 -0.98
CA LEU A 301 14.96 -11.93 -1.21
C LEU A 301 14.54 -12.76 0.02
N ASN A 302 14.82 -12.27 1.23
CA ASN A 302 14.35 -12.89 2.46
C ASN A 302 12.81 -12.89 2.50
N LEU A 303 12.15 -11.74 2.29
CA LEU A 303 10.68 -11.68 2.22
C LEU A 303 10.08 -12.67 1.21
N TRP A 304 10.71 -12.82 0.04
CA TRP A 304 10.27 -13.77 -0.98
C TRP A 304 10.48 -15.23 -0.56
N GLN A 305 11.59 -15.53 0.12
CA GLN A 305 11.85 -16.85 0.68
C GLN A 305 10.79 -17.23 1.73
N TYR A 306 10.38 -16.28 2.57
CA TYR A 306 9.29 -16.48 3.53
C TYR A 306 7.95 -16.69 2.82
N GLY A 307 7.58 -15.84 1.86
CA GLY A 307 6.33 -16.04 1.10
C GLY A 307 6.25 -17.41 0.42
N LEU A 308 7.36 -17.88 -0.14
CA LEU A 308 7.44 -19.21 -0.74
C LEU A 308 7.38 -20.34 0.31
N ALA A 309 8.01 -20.16 1.47
CA ALA A 309 7.97 -21.14 2.55
C ALA A 309 6.56 -21.26 3.16
N ILE A 310 5.88 -20.14 3.41
CA ILE A 310 4.47 -20.11 3.85
C ILE A 310 3.59 -20.82 2.83
N PHE A 311 3.76 -20.54 1.53
CA PHE A 311 3.03 -21.26 0.49
C PHE A 311 3.30 -22.76 0.52
N ARG A 312 4.55 -23.21 0.76
CA ARG A 312 4.86 -24.65 0.83
C ARG A 312 4.17 -25.33 2.02
N GLU A 313 4.07 -24.65 3.16
CA GLU A 313 3.39 -25.17 4.36
C GLU A 313 1.85 -25.13 4.20
N HIS A 314 1.32 -24.19 3.41
CA HIS A 314 -0.11 -23.98 3.21
C HIS A 314 -0.53 -23.93 1.73
N TRP A 315 -0.09 -24.91 0.93
CA TRP A 315 -0.16 -24.82 -0.54
C TRP A 315 -1.56 -24.75 -1.15
N PHE A 316 -2.59 -25.30 -0.48
CA PHE A 316 -3.92 -25.42 -1.07
C PHE A 316 -4.74 -24.12 -0.95
N PHE A 317 -5.07 -23.71 0.28
CA PHE A 317 -5.85 -22.49 0.57
C PHE A 317 -5.01 -21.34 1.18
N GLY A 318 -3.69 -21.49 1.28
CA GLY A 318 -2.83 -20.48 1.90
C GLY A 318 -2.94 -20.47 3.42
N ALA A 319 -2.13 -19.63 4.06
CA ALA A 319 -2.15 -19.46 5.52
C ALA A 319 -3.43 -18.75 6.03
N GLY A 320 -4.16 -18.08 5.14
CA GLY A 320 -5.26 -17.18 5.48
C GLY A 320 -4.87 -15.72 5.27
N TRP A 321 -5.82 -14.90 4.81
CA TRP A 321 -5.55 -13.48 4.50
C TRP A 321 -5.01 -12.68 5.70
N SER A 322 -5.52 -12.94 6.90
CA SER A 322 -5.16 -12.28 8.16
C SER A 322 -3.98 -12.92 8.90
N ASN A 323 -3.53 -14.11 8.48
CA ASN A 323 -2.57 -14.93 9.24
C ASN A 323 -1.14 -14.85 8.70
N TYR A 324 -0.85 -13.96 7.73
CA TYR A 324 0.46 -13.91 7.09
C TYR A 324 1.59 -13.61 8.08
N ILE A 325 1.39 -12.64 8.98
CA ILE A 325 2.39 -12.27 10.00
C ILE A 325 2.68 -13.45 10.91
N ASP A 326 1.65 -14.16 11.37
CA ASP A 326 1.81 -15.34 12.23
C ASP A 326 2.57 -16.47 11.53
N ALA A 327 2.23 -16.75 10.27
CA ALA A 327 2.95 -17.72 9.47
C ALA A 327 4.40 -17.31 9.22
N GLN A 328 4.67 -16.01 9.01
CA GLN A 328 6.02 -15.48 8.91
C GLN A 328 6.76 -15.65 10.24
N PHE A 329 6.13 -15.30 11.36
CA PHE A 329 6.67 -15.37 12.71
C PHE A 329 7.05 -16.80 13.12
N ALA A 330 6.24 -17.79 12.74
CA ALA A 330 6.51 -19.21 12.99
C ALA A 330 7.76 -19.73 12.26
N LEU A 331 8.09 -19.16 11.08
CA LEU A 331 9.21 -19.60 10.24
C LEU A 331 10.55 -18.97 10.58
N VAL A 332 10.56 -18.01 11.51
CA VAL A 332 11.72 -17.19 11.85
C VAL A 332 12.93 -18.01 12.27
N ASP A 333 12.71 -19.03 13.09
CA ASP A 333 13.76 -19.89 13.62
C ASP A 333 14.44 -20.73 12.53
N ARG A 334 13.71 -21.02 11.44
CA ARG A 334 14.17 -21.86 10.34
C ARG A 334 14.85 -21.08 9.23
N LEU A 335 14.34 -19.90 8.90
CA LEU A 335 14.77 -19.13 7.72
C LEU A 335 15.73 -17.99 8.07
N GLY A 336 15.85 -17.61 9.34
CA GLY A 336 16.74 -16.54 9.76
C GLY A 336 16.17 -15.15 9.49
N PRO A 337 17.00 -14.10 9.38
CA PRO A 337 16.50 -12.75 9.61
C PRO A 337 15.59 -12.17 8.53
N VAL A 338 14.46 -11.60 8.93
CA VAL A 338 13.53 -10.92 8.02
C VAL A 338 12.81 -9.79 8.76
N GLU A 339 12.60 -8.67 8.06
CA GLU A 339 11.70 -7.63 8.53
C GLU A 339 10.27 -8.17 8.50
N MET A 340 9.57 -8.11 9.63
CA MET A 340 8.18 -8.55 9.69
C MET A 340 7.33 -7.65 8.81
N ALA A 341 6.57 -8.28 7.92
CA ALA A 341 5.70 -7.61 7.00
C ALA A 341 4.40 -8.40 6.89
N ASP A 342 3.30 -7.69 6.69
CA ASP A 342 2.00 -8.31 6.40
C ASP A 342 1.90 -8.85 4.97
N ASN A 343 2.97 -8.76 4.16
CA ASN A 343 2.98 -9.18 2.77
C ASN A 343 4.38 -9.56 2.25
N ALA A 344 4.40 -10.35 1.17
CA ALA A 344 5.64 -10.83 0.55
C ALA A 344 6.37 -9.79 -0.34
N HIS A 345 5.87 -8.55 -0.45
CA HIS A 345 6.39 -7.51 -1.35
C HIS A 345 6.52 -7.97 -2.82
N ASN A 346 5.68 -8.93 -3.21
CA ASN A 346 5.50 -9.43 -4.56
C ASN A 346 4.10 -10.03 -4.62
N VAL A 347 3.20 -9.49 -5.45
CA VAL A 347 1.79 -9.88 -5.44
C VAL A 347 1.56 -11.36 -5.76
N LEU A 348 2.43 -12.03 -6.53
CA LEU A 348 2.27 -13.45 -6.81
C LEU A 348 2.61 -14.29 -5.58
N LEU A 349 3.75 -14.01 -4.94
CA LEU A 349 4.13 -14.71 -3.70
C LEU A 349 3.17 -14.40 -2.56
N ASP A 350 2.67 -13.16 -2.48
CA ASP A 350 1.68 -12.73 -1.49
C ASP A 350 0.35 -13.48 -1.65
N LEU A 351 -0.16 -13.58 -2.90
CA LEU A 351 -1.37 -14.37 -3.19
C LEU A 351 -1.17 -15.85 -2.91
N LEU A 352 -0.03 -16.43 -3.29
CA LEU A 352 0.28 -17.84 -3.02
C LEU A 352 0.34 -18.11 -1.52
N ALA A 353 1.05 -17.28 -0.75
CA ALA A 353 1.17 -17.43 0.69
C ALA A 353 -0.19 -17.28 1.39
N LYS A 354 -0.98 -16.25 1.04
CA LYS A 354 -2.24 -15.94 1.73
C LYS A 354 -3.39 -16.81 1.31
N THR A 355 -3.49 -17.18 0.03
CA THR A 355 -4.68 -17.82 -0.56
C THR A 355 -4.41 -19.17 -1.20
N GLY A 356 -3.15 -19.61 -1.22
CA GLY A 356 -2.73 -20.87 -1.81
C GLY A 356 -2.89 -20.89 -3.31
N ILE A 357 -2.75 -22.07 -3.90
CA ILE A 357 -2.90 -22.24 -5.34
C ILE A 357 -4.35 -21.99 -5.78
N VAL A 358 -5.34 -22.32 -4.95
CA VAL A 358 -6.77 -22.14 -5.28
C VAL A 358 -7.09 -20.66 -5.45
N GLY A 359 -6.76 -19.82 -4.47
CA GLY A 359 -7.03 -18.38 -4.58
C GLY A 359 -6.16 -17.66 -5.58
N THR A 360 -4.91 -18.07 -5.73
CA THR A 360 -4.03 -17.52 -6.76
C THR A 360 -4.59 -17.76 -8.16
N LEU A 361 -4.98 -19.00 -8.48
CA LEU A 361 -5.58 -19.32 -9.78
C LEU A 361 -6.94 -18.65 -9.98
N ALA A 362 -7.74 -18.54 -8.92
CA ALA A 362 -9.03 -17.86 -8.93
C ALA A 362 -8.91 -16.38 -9.36
N VAL A 363 -7.81 -15.71 -9.00
CA VAL A 363 -7.51 -14.33 -9.41
C VAL A 363 -6.82 -14.28 -10.78
N LEU A 364 -5.79 -15.10 -11.00
CA LEU A 364 -4.94 -15.01 -12.19
C LEU A 364 -5.61 -15.53 -13.46
N LEU A 365 -6.46 -16.56 -13.40
CA LEU A 365 -7.10 -17.12 -14.60
C LEU A 365 -8.04 -16.11 -15.27
N PRO A 366 -9.00 -15.47 -14.56
CA PRO A 366 -9.82 -14.42 -15.16
C PRO A 366 -8.98 -13.26 -15.73
N LEU A 367 -7.90 -12.87 -15.05
CA LEU A 367 -6.97 -11.84 -15.54
C LEU A 367 -6.26 -12.26 -16.82
N ALA A 368 -5.78 -13.50 -16.93
CA ALA A 368 -5.12 -14.00 -18.13
C ALA A 368 -6.10 -14.03 -19.33
N PHE A 369 -7.33 -14.52 -19.13
CA PHE A 369 -8.36 -14.51 -20.15
C PHE A 369 -8.82 -13.09 -20.53
N TRP A 370 -8.84 -12.17 -19.56
CA TRP A 370 -9.06 -10.75 -19.83
C TRP A 370 -7.92 -10.18 -20.68
N PHE A 371 -6.66 -10.40 -20.30
CA PHE A 371 -5.48 -9.87 -20.98
C PHE A 371 -5.43 -10.33 -22.44
N ALA A 372 -5.62 -11.63 -22.69
CA ALA A 372 -5.63 -12.21 -24.04
C ALA A 372 -6.70 -11.57 -24.97
N ARG A 373 -7.79 -11.04 -24.40
CA ARG A 373 -8.85 -10.35 -25.16
C ARG A 373 -8.58 -8.85 -25.27
N ALA A 374 -8.24 -8.21 -24.15
CA ALA A 374 -8.03 -6.78 -24.04
C ALA A 374 -6.80 -6.30 -24.84
N VAL A 375 -5.74 -7.11 -24.94
CA VAL A 375 -4.51 -6.77 -25.68
C VAL A 375 -4.78 -6.49 -27.16
N ARG A 376 -5.82 -7.09 -27.74
CA ARG A 376 -6.23 -6.85 -29.14
C ARG A 376 -6.73 -5.41 -29.36
N GLY A 377 -7.15 -4.72 -28.29
CA GLY A 377 -7.60 -3.34 -28.29
C GLY A 377 -6.47 -2.30 -28.23
N LEU A 378 -5.21 -2.71 -28.10
CA LEU A 378 -4.06 -1.80 -27.96
C LEU A 378 -3.88 -0.81 -29.12
N LYS A 379 -4.48 -1.07 -30.29
CA LYS A 379 -4.49 -0.11 -31.41
C LYS A 379 -5.23 1.20 -31.07
N SER A 380 -6.10 1.19 -30.06
CA SER A 380 -6.82 2.38 -29.60
C SER A 380 -6.00 3.14 -28.57
N ALA A 381 -5.73 4.42 -28.80
CA ALA A 381 -4.91 5.25 -27.91
C ALA A 381 -5.38 5.29 -26.44
N PRO A 382 -6.69 5.42 -26.12
CA PRO A 382 -7.17 5.31 -24.74
C PRO A 382 -6.87 3.96 -24.07
N ILE A 383 -6.95 2.85 -24.83
CA ILE A 383 -6.68 1.50 -24.32
C ILE A 383 -5.18 1.30 -24.14
N ALA A 384 -4.38 1.72 -25.10
CA ALA A 384 -2.93 1.77 -25.01
C ALA A 384 -2.45 2.49 -23.74
N PHE A 385 -3.00 3.69 -23.47
CA PHE A 385 -2.70 4.43 -22.25
C PHE A 385 -3.08 3.67 -20.97
N ALA A 386 -4.28 3.08 -20.93
CA ALA A 386 -4.71 2.24 -19.81
C ALA A 386 -3.76 1.05 -19.56
N PHE A 387 -3.28 0.40 -20.61
CA PHE A 387 -2.31 -0.70 -20.51
C PHE A 387 -0.95 -0.25 -19.97
N ILE A 388 -0.48 0.95 -20.32
CA ILE A 388 0.75 1.51 -19.75
C ILE A 388 0.58 1.70 -18.23
N LEU A 389 -0.52 2.33 -17.80
CA LEU A 389 -0.79 2.54 -16.38
C LEU A 389 -0.90 1.20 -15.62
N LEU A 390 -1.63 0.23 -16.18
CA LEU A 390 -1.73 -1.11 -15.62
C LEU A 390 -0.37 -1.82 -15.56
N GLY A 391 0.46 -1.68 -16.59
CA GLY A 391 1.82 -2.24 -16.61
C GLY A 391 2.72 -1.62 -15.54
N MET A 392 2.65 -0.31 -15.33
CA MET A 392 3.41 0.38 -14.27
C MET A 392 2.98 -0.08 -12.88
N LEU A 393 1.67 -0.25 -12.65
CA LEU A 393 1.14 -0.79 -11.40
C LEU A 393 1.53 -2.25 -11.21
N ALA A 394 1.48 -3.07 -12.25
CA ALA A 394 1.91 -4.48 -12.19
C ALA A 394 3.41 -4.60 -11.86
N MET A 395 4.26 -3.77 -12.46
CA MET A 395 5.69 -3.70 -12.12
C MET A 395 5.92 -3.32 -10.66
N HIS A 396 5.17 -2.34 -10.14
CA HIS A 396 5.25 -1.97 -8.73
C HIS A 396 4.74 -3.10 -7.82
N ALA A 397 3.66 -3.78 -8.19
CA ALA A 397 3.12 -4.95 -7.47
C ALA A 397 4.05 -6.17 -7.45
N MET A 398 4.97 -6.30 -8.42
CA MET A 398 6.00 -7.35 -8.40
C MET A 398 7.14 -7.06 -7.41
N LEU A 399 7.35 -5.80 -7.04
CA LEU A 399 8.50 -5.35 -6.24
C LEU A 399 8.13 -4.85 -4.85
N GLU A 400 6.86 -4.46 -4.66
CA GLU A 400 6.26 -3.98 -3.42
C GLU A 400 4.77 -4.40 -3.39
N TYR A 401 3.88 -3.58 -2.83
CA TYR A 401 2.49 -3.95 -2.55
C TYR A 401 1.46 -2.82 -2.79
N PRO A 402 1.53 -2.03 -3.89
CA PRO A 402 0.55 -0.98 -4.18
C PRO A 402 -0.90 -1.48 -4.22
N GLN A 403 -1.13 -2.76 -4.55
CA GLN A 403 -2.46 -3.37 -4.59
C GLN A 403 -3.16 -3.44 -3.21
N HIS A 404 -2.43 -3.22 -2.12
CA HIS A 404 -2.99 -3.12 -0.77
C HIS A 404 -3.60 -1.75 -0.47
N TYR A 405 -3.43 -0.77 -1.36
CA TYR A 405 -3.93 0.59 -1.18
C TYR A 405 -5.07 0.89 -2.16
N ALA A 406 -6.25 1.26 -1.64
CA ALA A 406 -7.44 1.52 -2.44
C ALA A 406 -7.17 2.52 -3.60
N PHE A 407 -6.38 3.57 -3.35
CA PHE A 407 -6.04 4.59 -4.36
C PHE A 407 -5.15 4.08 -5.50
N PHE A 408 -4.54 2.90 -5.41
CA PHE A 408 -3.91 2.23 -6.56
C PHE A 408 -4.77 1.09 -7.10
N LEU A 409 -5.34 0.28 -6.20
CA LEU A 409 -6.11 -0.90 -6.56
C LEU A 409 -7.38 -0.54 -7.36
N LEU A 410 -8.22 0.36 -6.84
CA LEU A 410 -9.51 0.67 -7.48
C LEU A 410 -9.34 1.37 -8.84
N PRO A 411 -8.40 2.33 -9.01
CA PRO A 411 -8.11 2.86 -10.35
C PRO A 411 -7.55 1.81 -11.32
N GLY A 412 -6.70 0.88 -10.85
CA GLY A 412 -6.26 -0.25 -11.68
C GLY A 412 -7.44 -1.11 -12.14
N LEU A 413 -8.34 -1.47 -11.24
CA LEU A 413 -9.54 -2.26 -11.53
C LEU A 413 -10.54 -1.55 -12.45
N PHE A 414 -10.68 -0.25 -12.29
CA PHE A 414 -11.41 0.59 -13.23
C PHE A 414 -10.83 0.46 -14.63
N LEU A 415 -9.50 0.52 -14.80
CA LEU A 415 -8.86 0.35 -16.10
C LEU A 415 -9.05 -1.07 -16.67
N LEU A 416 -9.04 -2.11 -15.83
CA LEU A 416 -9.37 -3.48 -16.26
C LEU A 416 -10.78 -3.54 -16.86
N GLY A 417 -11.77 -3.01 -16.14
CA GLY A 417 -13.14 -2.90 -16.62
C GLY A 417 -13.27 -2.05 -17.88
N PHE A 418 -12.57 -0.92 -17.94
CA PHE A 418 -12.57 0.00 -19.09
C PHE A 418 -12.04 -0.64 -20.39
N CYS A 419 -11.09 -1.57 -20.24
CA CYS A 419 -10.53 -2.36 -21.35
C CYS A 419 -11.28 -3.66 -21.62
N GLU A 420 -12.28 -4.01 -20.81
CA GLU A 420 -13.08 -5.22 -20.99
C GLU A 420 -13.95 -5.10 -22.26
N THR A 421 -14.05 -6.22 -22.98
CA THR A 421 -14.71 -6.36 -24.28
C THR A 421 -15.92 -7.28 -24.24
N LYS A 422 -16.10 -8.09 -23.18
CA LYS A 422 -17.23 -9.01 -23.07
C LYS A 422 -17.94 -8.91 -21.72
N PRO A 423 -19.29 -9.01 -21.71
CA PRO A 423 -20.07 -9.20 -20.50
C PRO A 423 -20.15 -10.68 -20.09
N ILE A 424 -20.62 -10.93 -18.87
CA ILE A 424 -21.08 -12.21 -18.37
C ILE A 424 -22.54 -12.36 -18.80
N ASP A 425 -22.79 -13.29 -19.71
CA ASP A 425 -24.09 -13.42 -20.39
C ASP A 425 -25.20 -13.95 -19.45
N SER A 426 -24.83 -14.66 -18.39
CA SER A 426 -25.76 -15.25 -17.41
C SER A 426 -26.35 -14.24 -16.43
N VAL A 427 -25.81 -13.02 -16.33
CA VAL A 427 -26.30 -12.00 -15.39
C VAL A 427 -27.13 -10.96 -16.16
N SER A 428 -28.37 -10.77 -15.73
CA SER A 428 -29.27 -9.79 -16.36
C SER A 428 -28.83 -8.35 -16.05
N PRO A 429 -29.17 -7.37 -16.91
CA PRO A 429 -28.89 -5.96 -16.62
C PRO A 429 -29.52 -5.47 -15.32
N THR A 430 -30.75 -5.91 -15.03
CA THR A 430 -31.48 -5.55 -13.81
C THR A 430 -30.77 -6.09 -12.57
N ALA A 431 -30.32 -7.35 -12.59
CA ALA A 431 -29.56 -7.92 -11.47
C ALA A 431 -28.23 -7.18 -11.25
N THR A 432 -27.53 -6.87 -12.34
CA THR A 432 -26.28 -6.10 -12.29
C THR A 432 -26.50 -4.71 -11.66
N GLY A 433 -27.53 -3.99 -12.11
CA GLY A 433 -27.90 -2.69 -11.55
C GLY A 433 -28.31 -2.78 -10.08
N ALA A 434 -29.11 -3.78 -9.71
CA ALA A 434 -29.53 -3.99 -8.32
C ALA A 434 -28.36 -4.30 -7.39
N ILE A 435 -27.46 -5.21 -7.77
CA ILE A 435 -26.26 -5.56 -6.98
C ILE A 435 -25.40 -4.32 -6.74
N ASN A 436 -25.06 -3.58 -7.79
CA ASN A 436 -24.22 -2.38 -7.65
C ASN A 436 -24.96 -1.25 -6.91
N GLY A 437 -26.28 -1.13 -7.09
CA GLY A 437 -27.12 -0.21 -6.33
C GLY A 437 -27.08 -0.50 -4.83
N VAL A 438 -27.25 -1.76 -4.43
CA VAL A 438 -27.13 -2.19 -3.03
C VAL A 438 -25.74 -1.91 -2.48
N ILE A 439 -24.68 -2.21 -3.24
CA ILE A 439 -23.31 -1.93 -2.82
C ILE A 439 -23.09 -0.43 -2.59
N VAL A 440 -23.55 0.43 -3.51
CA VAL A 440 -23.42 1.89 -3.39
C VAL A 440 -24.22 2.41 -2.19
N LEU A 441 -25.46 1.95 -2.00
CA LEU A 441 -26.28 2.32 -0.84
C LEU A 441 -25.64 1.88 0.48
N PHE A 442 -25.08 0.67 0.51
CA PHE A 442 -24.30 0.18 1.64
C PHE A 442 -23.09 1.07 1.90
N ALA A 443 -22.35 1.48 0.86
CA ALA A 443 -21.19 2.37 1.00
C ALA A 443 -21.57 3.74 1.59
N CYS A 444 -22.75 4.29 1.28
CA CYS A 444 -23.26 5.53 1.87
C CYS A 444 -23.44 5.46 3.39
N VAL A 445 -23.63 4.26 3.95
CA VAL A 445 -23.75 4.06 5.41
C VAL A 445 -22.43 3.58 6.02
N ALA A 446 -21.77 2.61 5.37
CA ALA A 446 -20.57 1.97 5.87
C ALA A 446 -19.38 2.93 5.94
N ILE A 447 -19.16 3.78 4.92
CA ILE A 447 -17.98 4.66 4.90
C ILE A 447 -18.05 5.71 6.03
N PRO A 448 -19.16 6.45 6.23
CA PRO A 448 -19.26 7.37 7.37
C PRO A 448 -19.12 6.67 8.73
N TRP A 449 -19.68 5.47 8.88
CA TRP A 449 -19.54 4.70 10.11
C TRP A 449 -18.08 4.28 10.36
N LEU A 450 -17.41 3.68 9.38
CA LEU A 450 -16.00 3.30 9.47
C LEU A 450 -15.08 4.51 9.69
N TYR A 451 -15.42 5.66 9.10
CA TYR A 451 -14.70 6.91 9.31
C TYR A 451 -14.75 7.33 10.78
N HIS A 452 -15.93 7.33 11.39
CA HIS A 452 -16.07 7.65 12.82
C HIS A 452 -15.45 6.59 13.73
N ASP A 453 -15.57 5.31 13.37
CA ASP A 453 -14.94 4.22 14.11
C ASP A 453 -13.41 4.35 14.15
N TYR A 454 -12.79 4.67 13.02
CA TYR A 454 -11.34 4.92 12.96
C TYR A 454 -10.92 6.16 13.77
N GLN A 455 -11.74 7.22 13.79
CA GLN A 455 -11.45 8.40 14.63
C GLN A 455 -11.35 8.06 16.13
N ARG A 456 -12.05 7.02 16.60
CA ARG A 456 -11.88 6.51 17.97
C ARG A 456 -10.49 5.89 18.14
N VAL A 457 -10.04 5.08 17.19
CA VAL A 457 -8.68 4.49 17.23
C VAL A 457 -7.60 5.57 17.29
N GLU A 458 -7.75 6.67 16.55
CA GLU A 458 -6.78 7.78 16.62
C GLU A 458 -6.60 8.34 18.04
N VAL A 459 -7.63 8.26 18.89
CA VAL A 459 -7.55 8.70 20.29
C VAL A 459 -6.56 7.85 21.07
N ALA A 460 -6.49 6.55 20.83
CA ALA A 460 -5.56 5.63 21.50
C ALA A 460 -4.08 5.99 21.24
N TYR A 461 -3.78 6.63 20.10
CA TYR A 461 -2.44 7.04 19.71
C TYR A 461 -2.11 8.50 20.07
N ARG A 462 -3.02 9.23 20.71
CA ARG A 462 -2.75 10.57 21.26
C ARG A 462 -2.14 10.46 22.65
N ALA A 463 -1.12 11.28 22.92
CA ALA A 463 -0.43 11.29 24.21
C ALA A 463 -1.43 11.49 25.37
N GLY A 464 -1.40 10.58 26.35
CA GLY A 464 -2.24 10.64 27.55
C GLY A 464 -3.73 10.37 27.34
N LYS A 465 -4.14 9.77 26.20
CA LYS A 465 -5.56 9.56 25.85
C LYS A 465 -6.00 8.09 25.76
N ILE A 466 -5.17 7.15 26.21
CA ILE A 466 -5.50 5.72 26.22
C ILE A 466 -6.77 5.43 27.06
N GLU A 467 -6.91 6.03 28.24
CA GLU A 467 -8.14 5.86 29.05
C GLU A 467 -9.39 6.40 28.35
N THR A 468 -9.26 7.50 27.59
CA THR A 468 -10.37 8.02 26.79
C THR A 468 -10.81 7.03 25.71
N TYR A 469 -9.86 6.34 25.07
CA TYR A 469 -10.20 5.28 24.13
C TYR A 469 -10.89 4.09 24.83
N ARG A 470 -10.43 3.68 26.02
CA ARG A 470 -11.07 2.58 26.77
C ARG A 470 -12.53 2.86 27.12
N THR A 471 -12.93 4.12 27.28
CA THR A 471 -14.33 4.49 27.56
C THR A 471 -15.25 4.48 26.33
N ASP A 472 -14.70 4.63 25.13
CA ASP A 472 -15.45 4.58 23.85
C ASP A 472 -14.59 3.89 22.77
N PRO A 473 -14.39 2.56 22.87
CA PRO A 473 -13.51 1.86 21.96
C PRO A 473 -14.09 1.80 20.54
N ALA A 474 -13.20 1.58 19.58
CA ALA A 474 -13.60 1.25 18.21
C ALA A 474 -14.20 -0.16 18.16
N LEU A 475 -15.03 -0.42 17.15
CA LEU A 475 -15.69 -1.70 16.94
C LEU A 475 -15.08 -2.46 15.75
N PHE A 476 -14.95 -1.81 14.60
CA PHE A 476 -14.39 -2.44 13.41
C PHE A 476 -12.86 -2.40 13.42
N PHE A 477 -12.31 -1.24 13.76
CA PHE A 477 -10.87 -1.04 13.89
C PHE A 477 -10.37 -1.33 15.31
N ALA A 478 -11.13 -2.07 16.13
CA ALA A 478 -10.76 -2.43 17.50
C ALA A 478 -9.33 -2.98 17.61
N PRO A 479 -8.86 -3.96 16.78
CA PRO A 479 -7.51 -4.51 16.92
C PRO A 479 -6.40 -3.47 16.86
N TYR A 480 -6.61 -2.40 16.10
CA TYR A 480 -5.64 -1.29 15.99
C TYR A 480 -5.59 -0.42 17.25
N GLY A 481 -6.73 -0.14 17.88
CA GLY A 481 -6.75 0.60 19.14
C GLY A 481 -6.31 -0.27 20.32
N ASP A 482 -6.71 -1.54 20.31
CA ASP A 482 -6.33 -2.55 21.30
C ASP A 482 -4.83 -2.84 21.27
N TYR A 483 -4.17 -2.74 20.11
CA TYR A 483 -2.71 -2.78 20.01
C TYR A 483 -2.05 -1.68 20.87
N ALA A 484 -2.56 -0.44 20.82
CA ALA A 484 -2.05 0.66 21.63
C ALA A 484 -2.35 0.46 23.13
N VAL A 485 -3.56 0.01 23.46
CA VAL A 485 -3.97 -0.30 24.84
C VAL A 485 -3.07 -1.40 25.42
N THR A 486 -2.85 -2.47 24.66
CA THR A 486 -2.00 -3.62 25.03
C THR A 486 -0.57 -3.18 25.30
N GLY A 487 -0.04 -2.29 24.47
CA GLY A 487 1.28 -1.68 24.67
C GLY A 487 1.41 -0.88 25.97
N ALA A 488 0.31 -0.41 26.55
CA ALA A 488 0.27 0.37 27.78
C ALA A 488 -0.03 -0.43 29.06
N LEU A 489 -0.33 -1.74 28.95
CA LEU A 489 -0.60 -2.58 30.11
C LEU A 489 0.64 -2.72 31.02
N TYR A 490 0.42 -2.80 32.33
CA TYR A 490 1.47 -3.20 33.26
C TYR A 490 1.74 -4.70 33.12
N LEU A 491 3.02 -5.07 33.05
CA LEU A 491 3.46 -6.46 32.98
C LEU A 491 3.55 -7.00 34.40
N SER A 492 2.63 -7.90 34.75
CA SER A 492 2.45 -8.41 36.11
C SER A 492 1.50 -9.61 36.09
N ARG A 493 1.43 -10.36 37.20
CA ARG A 493 0.64 -11.60 37.32
C ARG A 493 -0.89 -11.38 37.41
N ASP A 494 -1.35 -10.18 37.71
CA ASP A 494 -2.79 -9.88 37.69
C ASP A 494 -3.32 -9.98 36.25
N GLN A 495 -4.49 -10.63 36.11
CA GLN A 495 -5.15 -10.83 34.82
C GLN A 495 -4.21 -11.38 33.74
N LEU A 496 -3.29 -12.28 34.14
CA LEU A 496 -2.20 -12.72 33.28
C LEU A 496 -2.70 -13.38 31.98
N ASP A 497 -3.74 -14.20 32.06
CA ASP A 497 -4.32 -14.87 30.89
C ASP A 497 -4.92 -13.86 29.90
N GLU A 498 -5.63 -12.83 30.40
CA GLU A 498 -6.17 -11.76 29.57
C GLU A 498 -5.05 -10.94 28.91
N LYS A 499 -3.98 -10.63 29.66
CA LYS A 499 -2.80 -9.94 29.13
C LYS A 499 -2.09 -10.77 28.06
N LEU A 500 -1.95 -12.08 28.26
CA LEU A 500 -1.38 -12.99 27.28
C LEU A 500 -2.22 -13.04 26.00
N ALA A 501 -3.55 -13.13 26.12
CA ALA A 501 -4.46 -13.13 24.97
C ALA A 501 -4.36 -11.81 24.18
N ALA A 502 -4.42 -10.66 24.87
CA ALA A 502 -4.31 -9.34 24.23
C ALA A 502 -2.96 -9.14 23.52
N HIS A 503 -1.85 -9.58 24.13
CA HIS A 503 -0.54 -9.51 23.48
C HIS A 503 -0.43 -10.48 22.30
N ARG A 504 -1.11 -11.63 22.33
CA ARG A 504 -1.13 -12.57 21.20
C ARG A 504 -1.87 -11.98 20.00
N GLU A 505 -3.04 -11.37 20.21
CA GLU A 505 -3.78 -10.65 19.16
C GLU A 505 -2.95 -9.47 18.61
N ALA A 506 -2.31 -8.69 19.48
CA ALA A 506 -1.44 -7.59 19.07
C ALA A 506 -0.24 -8.06 18.24
N LEU A 507 0.37 -9.20 18.58
CA LEU A 507 1.45 -9.81 17.79
C LEU A 507 0.98 -10.28 16.41
N ALA A 508 -0.24 -10.81 16.31
CA ALA A 508 -0.83 -11.19 15.02
C ALA A 508 -1.03 -9.96 14.11
N LEU A 509 -1.30 -8.78 14.70
CA LEU A 509 -1.46 -7.53 13.94
C LEU A 509 -0.11 -6.90 13.57
N GLY A 510 0.86 -6.97 14.47
CA GLY A 510 2.18 -6.41 14.29
C GLY A 510 3.20 -6.97 15.27
N ALA A 511 4.01 -7.93 14.81
CA ALA A 511 5.06 -8.56 15.60
C ALA A 511 6.34 -7.68 15.72
N GLY A 512 6.21 -6.49 16.30
CA GLY A 512 7.33 -5.58 16.54
C GLY A 512 8.18 -5.97 17.78
N PRO A 513 9.46 -5.55 17.86
CA PRO A 513 10.36 -5.91 18.96
C PRO A 513 9.81 -5.57 20.36
N THR A 514 9.12 -4.44 20.49
CA THR A 514 8.50 -4.03 21.76
C THR A 514 7.42 -5.01 22.19
N MET A 515 6.53 -5.41 21.28
CA MET A 515 5.42 -6.30 21.61
C MET A 515 5.91 -7.72 21.90
N ILE A 516 6.90 -8.21 21.14
CA ILE A 516 7.56 -9.50 21.38
C ILE A 516 8.18 -9.54 22.77
N LYS A 517 8.97 -8.52 23.16
CA LYS A 517 9.59 -8.46 24.50
C LYS A 517 8.56 -8.48 25.63
N ARG A 518 7.47 -7.73 25.47
CA ARG A 518 6.38 -7.69 26.47
C ARG A 518 5.72 -9.06 26.60
N TYR A 519 5.48 -9.74 25.49
CA TYR A 519 4.93 -11.09 25.49
C TYR A 519 5.86 -12.11 26.16
N ILE A 520 7.18 -12.05 25.89
CA ILE A 520 8.19 -12.88 26.56
C ILE A 520 8.12 -12.73 28.09
N VAL A 521 7.99 -11.50 28.60
CA VAL A 521 7.87 -11.26 30.05
C VAL A 521 6.59 -11.92 30.61
N LEU A 522 5.46 -11.81 29.91
CA LEU A 522 4.21 -12.42 30.35
C LEU A 522 4.28 -13.96 30.31
N LEU A 523 4.92 -14.54 29.30
CA LEU A 523 5.16 -15.99 29.23
C LEU A 523 6.02 -16.46 30.41
N ALA A 524 7.08 -15.73 30.75
CA ALA A 524 7.92 -16.03 31.90
C ALA A 524 7.14 -15.92 33.22
N LEU A 525 6.30 -14.88 33.39
CA LEU A 525 5.42 -14.76 34.56
C LEU A 525 4.42 -15.92 34.65
N ALA A 526 3.98 -16.47 33.51
CA ALA A 526 3.09 -17.63 33.46
C ALA A 526 3.81 -18.98 33.68
N GLY A 527 5.14 -18.97 33.88
CA GLY A 527 5.95 -20.19 33.97
C GLY A 527 6.12 -20.93 32.64
N ARG A 528 5.79 -20.28 31.51
CA ARG A 528 5.93 -20.81 30.14
C ARG A 528 7.32 -20.50 29.60
N ASP A 529 8.35 -20.88 30.35
CA ASP A 529 9.74 -20.51 30.10
C ASP A 529 10.21 -20.92 28.70
N ASP A 530 9.89 -22.14 28.26
CA ASP A 530 10.40 -22.66 26.99
C ASP A 530 9.84 -21.89 25.79
N GLU A 531 8.59 -21.44 25.87
CA GLU A 531 7.98 -20.55 24.86
C GLU A 531 8.61 -19.16 24.90
N ALA A 532 8.87 -18.64 26.10
CA ALA A 532 9.57 -17.37 26.28
C ALA A 532 10.98 -17.43 25.67
N LEU A 533 11.71 -18.54 25.86
CA LEU A 533 13.03 -18.77 25.26
C LEU A 533 12.97 -18.84 23.72
N GLN A 534 11.94 -19.49 23.18
CA GLN A 534 11.72 -19.52 21.74
C GLN A 534 11.48 -18.10 21.19
N ASP A 535 10.67 -17.29 21.85
CA ASP A 535 10.40 -15.93 21.39
C ASP A 535 11.62 -15.00 21.53
N ILE A 536 12.57 -15.28 22.43
CA ILE A 536 13.88 -14.60 22.45
C ILE A 536 14.69 -14.94 21.19
N GLN A 537 14.66 -16.20 20.76
CA GLN A 537 15.31 -16.62 19.52
C GLN A 537 14.64 -15.96 18.30
N ARG A 538 13.30 -15.86 18.29
CA ARG A 538 12.57 -15.11 17.26
C ARG A 538 12.90 -13.62 17.28
N LEU A 539 13.04 -13.00 18.45
CA LEU A 539 13.47 -11.62 18.60
C LEU A 539 14.88 -11.38 18.03
N LYS A 540 15.80 -12.33 18.23
CA LYS A 540 17.15 -12.29 17.62
C LYS A 540 17.09 -12.33 16.11
N ASN A 541 16.30 -13.24 15.59
CA ASN A 541 16.16 -13.42 14.16
C ASN A 541 15.36 -12.28 13.53
N TYR A 542 14.43 -11.61 14.23
CA TYR A 542 13.72 -10.44 13.72
C TYR A 542 14.67 -9.40 13.11
N ASN A 543 15.72 -9.03 13.84
CA ASN A 543 16.79 -8.19 13.30
C ASN A 543 18.06 -8.35 14.15
N THR A 544 19.03 -9.09 13.61
CA THR A 544 20.30 -9.38 14.28
C THR A 544 21.13 -8.12 14.55
N LEU A 545 20.97 -7.05 13.76
CA LEU A 545 21.74 -5.82 13.92
C LEU A 545 21.32 -5.02 15.16
N ILE A 546 20.04 -5.09 15.55
CA ILE A 546 19.53 -4.39 16.74
C ILE A 546 19.34 -5.32 17.95
N PHE A 547 19.59 -6.63 17.77
CA PHE A 547 19.30 -7.62 18.79
C PHE A 547 20.03 -7.34 20.11
N GLU A 548 21.31 -6.95 20.10
CA GLU A 548 22.04 -6.67 21.35
C GLU A 548 21.33 -5.62 22.22
N GLY A 549 20.85 -4.54 21.60
CA GLY A 549 20.10 -3.50 22.30
C GLY A 549 18.71 -3.96 22.75
N GLN A 550 18.02 -4.76 21.93
CA GLN A 550 16.71 -5.34 22.28
C GLN A 550 16.82 -6.36 23.41
N TYR A 551 17.85 -7.20 23.40
CA TYR A 551 18.15 -8.20 24.41
C TYR A 551 18.48 -7.55 25.76
N ALA A 552 19.36 -6.54 25.78
CA ALA A 552 19.64 -5.78 27.00
C ALA A 552 18.37 -5.14 27.59
N SER A 553 17.52 -4.57 26.73
CA SER A 553 16.23 -4.04 27.15
C SER A 553 15.29 -5.11 27.72
N LEU A 554 15.27 -6.30 27.14
CA LEU A 554 14.45 -7.42 27.62
C LEU A 554 14.93 -7.91 28.99
N VAL A 555 16.24 -8.10 29.18
CA VAL A 555 16.79 -8.55 30.47
C VAL A 555 16.45 -7.55 31.58
N ARG A 556 16.53 -6.24 31.31
CA ARG A 556 16.05 -5.22 32.26
C ARG A 556 14.56 -5.36 32.59
N MET A 557 13.71 -5.61 31.59
CA MET A 557 12.28 -5.82 31.80
C MET A 557 11.98 -7.06 32.66
N LEU A 558 12.72 -8.15 32.46
CA LEU A 558 12.59 -9.38 33.26
C LEU A 558 13.04 -9.15 34.70
N ARG A 559 14.19 -8.48 34.91
CA ARG A 559 14.68 -8.15 36.27
C ARG A 559 13.76 -7.19 37.02
N ALA A 560 13.10 -6.28 36.31
CA ALA A 560 12.12 -5.36 36.90
C ALA A 560 10.89 -6.07 37.50
N GLN A 561 10.66 -7.35 37.18
CA GLN A 561 9.62 -8.17 37.80
C GLN A 561 10.01 -8.71 39.20
N GLY A 562 11.24 -8.44 39.65
CA GLY A 562 11.72 -8.85 40.96
C GLY A 562 12.18 -10.30 41.04
N ASP A 563 12.17 -10.83 42.26
CA ASP A 563 12.82 -12.10 42.61
C ASP A 563 12.17 -13.33 41.96
N ASP A 564 10.88 -13.22 41.62
CA ASP A 564 10.09 -14.27 40.98
C ASP A 564 10.70 -14.75 39.65
N LEU A 565 11.30 -13.86 38.87
CA LEU A 565 11.89 -14.21 37.56
C LEU A 565 13.41 -14.43 37.62
N LYS A 566 14.06 -14.35 38.80
CA LYS A 566 15.51 -14.62 38.94
C LYS A 566 15.94 -15.95 38.32
N PRO A 567 15.23 -17.09 38.53
CA PRO A 567 15.61 -18.37 37.92
C PRO A 567 15.54 -18.32 36.38
N PHE A 568 14.50 -17.71 35.82
CA PHE A 568 14.35 -17.58 34.38
C PHE A 568 15.41 -16.64 33.78
N VAL A 569 15.68 -15.49 34.42
CA VAL A 569 16.75 -14.57 34.00
C VAL A 569 18.10 -15.27 33.97
N LYS A 570 18.40 -16.14 34.95
CA LYS A 570 19.62 -16.96 34.93
C LYS A 570 19.65 -17.86 33.69
N ARG A 571 18.57 -18.59 33.39
CA ARG A 571 18.47 -19.43 32.18
C ARG A 571 18.71 -18.62 30.89
N VAL A 572 18.14 -17.41 30.81
CA VAL A 572 18.33 -16.52 29.67
C VAL A 572 19.81 -16.09 29.55
N ILE A 573 20.45 -15.70 30.65
CA ILE A 573 21.88 -15.31 30.63
C ILE A 573 22.77 -16.51 30.28
N ASP A 574 22.46 -17.71 30.76
CA ASP A 574 23.21 -18.92 30.46
C ASP A 574 23.13 -19.27 28.96
N ALA A 575 22.02 -18.97 28.30
CA ALA A 575 21.79 -19.30 26.89
C ALA A 575 22.27 -18.22 25.89
N TRP A 576 22.15 -16.93 26.20
CA TRP A 576 22.53 -15.83 25.28
C TRP A 576 23.69 -14.96 25.78
N GLY A 577 24.23 -15.24 26.97
CA GLY A 577 25.31 -14.47 27.60
C GLY A 577 24.79 -13.21 28.32
N ARG A 578 25.70 -12.55 29.05
CA ARG A 578 25.39 -11.29 29.74
C ARG A 578 25.25 -10.13 28.72
N PRO A 579 24.27 -9.22 28.87
CA PRO A 579 24.15 -8.05 28.01
C PRO A 579 25.40 -7.16 28.09
N LYS A 580 25.85 -6.62 26.94
CA LYS A 580 26.96 -5.66 26.91
C LYS A 580 26.55 -4.32 27.52
N GLY A 581 27.40 -3.76 28.39
CA GLY A 581 27.21 -2.44 29.01
C GLY A 581 26.57 -2.43 30.39
N GLU A 582 26.31 -3.59 31.01
CA GLU A 582 25.94 -3.70 32.43
C GLU A 582 27.18 -3.95 33.29
N SER A 583 27.40 -3.13 34.33
CA SER A 583 28.43 -3.38 35.36
C SER A 583 27.87 -4.24 36.49
N ASP A 584 28.73 -4.96 37.22
CA ASP A 584 28.34 -5.87 38.33
C ASP A 584 27.63 -5.16 39.52
N GLN A 585 27.43 -3.84 39.48
CA GLN A 585 26.77 -3.07 40.56
C GLN A 585 25.24 -3.01 40.46
N ASP A 586 24.65 -3.23 39.28
CA ASP A 586 23.18 -3.22 39.11
C ASP A 586 22.49 -4.50 39.64
N ALA A 587 23.28 -5.46 40.16
CA ALA A 587 22.80 -6.66 40.82
C ALA A 587 22.37 -6.43 42.29
N MET A 588 22.61 -5.24 42.84
CA MET A 588 22.26 -4.87 44.23
C MET A 588 21.37 -3.62 44.26
N VAL A 589 20.16 -3.70 43.72
CA VAL A 589 19.09 -2.80 44.15
C VAL A 589 17.88 -3.64 44.54
N MET A 590 17.86 -4.02 45.81
CA MET A 590 16.66 -4.50 46.49
C MET A 590 15.63 -3.36 46.54
N PRO A 591 14.31 -3.66 46.53
CA PRO A 591 13.31 -2.64 46.74
C PRO A 591 13.37 -2.16 48.21
N THR A 592 13.75 -0.91 48.43
CA THR A 592 13.50 -0.26 49.73
C THR A 592 12.07 0.24 49.75
N ASP A 593 11.20 -0.50 50.43
CA ASP A 593 10.00 0.05 51.05
C ASP A 593 10.42 1.07 52.13
N GLY A 594 9.67 2.17 52.23
CA GLY A 594 9.70 3.02 53.43
C GLY A 594 9.72 4.54 53.21
N THR A 595 8.52 5.13 53.10
CA THR A 595 8.06 6.33 53.83
C THR A 595 9.10 7.36 54.35
N ASN A 596 9.04 8.60 53.84
CA ASN A 596 8.89 9.87 54.61
C ASN A 596 8.83 11.07 53.64
N ARG A 597 7.69 11.77 53.55
CA ARG A 597 7.32 13.02 54.25
C ARG A 597 8.05 14.30 53.77
N SER A 598 7.22 15.20 53.22
CA SER A 598 7.24 16.67 53.33
C SER A 598 8.50 17.45 52.97
N SER A 599 8.42 18.18 51.85
CA SER A 599 8.42 19.66 51.81
C SER A 599 8.07 20.12 50.39
#